data_AF-A0A4D7H132-F1
#
_entry.id   AF-A0A4D7H132-F1
#
_cell.length_a   1.000
_cell.length_b   1.000
_cell.length_c   1.000
_cell.angle_alpha   90.00
_cell.angle_beta   90.00
_cell.angle_gamma   90.00
#
_symmetry.space_group_name_H-M   'P 1'
#
loop_
_entity.id
_entity.type
_entity.pdbx_description
1 polymer ?
#
loop_
_entity_poly.entity_id
_entity_poly.type
_entity_poly.pdbx_seq_one_letter_code
_entity_poly.pdbx_strand_id
1 'polypeptide(L)'
;MTPSTHGRLVAGAVRIGSLGLFGLPTYLVTVRAAEILASLAVGSLSGEWEVVASVAAVALSYVVVTEVAAVRLDGFAALSRSGRLPNLVRHVTLSVAVFAAVVVTVEFLASGFVWAVSRDHTVLFGLGTVVAAAVTWALGRALSAFYRGYRGDDGV
;
A
#
# COMPACT_ATOMS: atom_id res chain seq x y z
N MET A 1 -34.31 -2.35 -0.51
CA MET A 1 -34.00 -1.73 -1.82
C MET A 1 -32.95 -2.60 -2.51
N THR A 2 -33.26 -3.20 -3.65
CA THR A 2 -32.31 -4.01 -4.45
C THR A 2 -31.37 -3.08 -5.22
N PRO A 3 -30.05 -3.37 -5.28
CA PRO A 3 -29.12 -2.56 -6.06
C PRO A 3 -29.51 -2.59 -7.54
N SER A 4 -29.54 -1.44 -8.20
CA SER A 4 -29.75 -1.37 -9.65
C SER A 4 -28.61 -2.09 -10.39
N THR A 5 -28.91 -2.65 -11.56
CA THR A 5 -27.93 -3.37 -12.41
C THR A 5 -26.72 -2.49 -12.73
N HIS A 6 -26.94 -1.17 -12.87
CA HIS A 6 -25.90 -0.16 -13.03
C HIS A 6 -24.98 -0.05 -11.80
N GLY A 7 -25.54 -0.05 -10.58
CA GLY A 7 -24.75 -0.02 -9.35
C GLY A 7 -23.85 -1.26 -9.17
N ARG A 8 -24.31 -2.44 -9.63
CA ARG A 8 -23.49 -3.67 -9.61
C ARG A 8 -22.32 -3.60 -10.59
N LEU A 9 -22.54 -3.02 -11.78
CA LEU A 9 -21.49 -2.84 -12.78
C LEU A 9 -20.41 -1.83 -12.32
N VAL A 10 -20.82 -0.72 -11.72
CA VAL A 10 -19.90 0.28 -11.16
C VAL A 10 -19.08 -0.31 -10.01
N ALA A 11 -19.72 -1.06 -9.10
CA ALA A 11 -19.02 -1.74 -8.01
C ALA A 11 -18.00 -2.78 -8.52
N GLY A 12 -18.37 -3.54 -9.55
CA GLY A 12 -17.47 -4.49 -10.21
C GLY A 12 -16.26 -3.80 -10.85
N ALA A 13 -16.51 -2.72 -11.62
CA ALA A 13 -15.46 -1.95 -12.27
C ALA A 13 -14.49 -1.30 -11.27
N VAL A 14 -14.99 -0.76 -10.16
CA VAL A 14 -14.15 -0.19 -9.09
C VAL A 14 -13.29 -1.28 -8.44
N ARG A 15 -13.82 -2.48 -8.18
CA ARG A 15 -13.04 -3.59 -7.61
C ARG A 15 -11.96 -4.09 -8.55
N ILE A 16 -12.27 -4.29 -9.83
CA ILE A 16 -11.31 -4.71 -10.85
C ILE A 16 -10.24 -3.64 -11.07
N GLY A 17 -10.65 -2.37 -11.17
CA GLY A 17 -9.73 -1.25 -11.27
C GLY A 17 -8.82 -1.13 -10.05
N SER A 18 -9.35 -1.38 -8.85
CA SER A 18 -8.56 -1.36 -7.61
C SER A 18 -7.57 -2.53 -7.53
N LEU A 19 -7.95 -3.73 -8.01
CA LEU A 19 -7.05 -4.88 -8.13
C LEU A 19 -5.82 -4.54 -8.99
N GLY A 20 -6.03 -3.93 -10.16
CA GLY A 20 -4.94 -3.54 -11.04
C GLY A 20 -4.08 -2.41 -10.45
N LEU A 21 -4.71 -1.33 -10.00
CA LEU A 21 -4.03 -0.12 -9.55
C LEU A 21 -3.34 -0.25 -8.20
N PHE A 22 -3.86 -1.08 -7.30
CA PHE A 22 -3.34 -1.21 -5.94
C PHE A 22 -2.89 -2.63 -5.61
N GLY A 23 -3.51 -3.65 -6.19
CA GLY A 23 -3.16 -5.04 -5.89
C GLY A 23 -1.76 -5.40 -6.37
N LEU A 24 -1.50 -5.22 -7.67
CA LEU A 24 -0.19 -5.54 -8.25
C LEU A 24 0.94 -4.70 -7.60
N PRO A 25 0.81 -3.36 -7.45
CA PRO A 25 1.87 -2.58 -6.79
C PRO A 25 2.09 -2.97 -5.33
N THR A 26 1.03 -3.24 -4.57
CA THR A 26 1.15 -3.66 -3.16
C THR A 26 1.90 -4.99 -3.06
N TYR A 27 1.59 -5.95 -3.95
CA TYR A 27 2.31 -7.22 -4.00
C TYR A 27 3.81 -6.99 -4.26
N LEU A 28 4.15 -6.27 -5.32
CA LEU A 28 5.54 -6.02 -5.71
C LEU A 28 6.33 -5.29 -4.62
N VAL A 29 5.73 -4.26 -4.02
CA VAL A 29 6.34 -3.50 -2.92
C VAL A 29 6.57 -4.39 -1.70
N THR A 30 5.63 -5.26 -1.36
CA THR A 30 5.74 -6.13 -0.17
C THR A 30 6.81 -7.20 -0.35
N VAL A 31 6.85 -7.86 -1.52
CA VAL A 31 7.92 -8.83 -1.84
C VAL A 31 9.27 -8.13 -1.81
N ARG A 32 9.39 -6.96 -2.45
CA ARG A 32 10.65 -6.22 -2.47
C ARG A 32 11.09 -5.77 -1.08
N ALA A 33 10.17 -5.33 -0.23
CA ALA A 33 10.47 -4.99 1.16
C ALA A 33 10.97 -6.22 1.93
N ALA A 34 10.37 -7.40 1.73
CA ALA A 34 10.80 -8.64 2.36
C ALA A 34 12.21 -9.04 1.92
N GLU A 35 12.54 -8.91 0.63
CA GLU A 35 13.89 -9.14 0.11
C GLU A 35 14.93 -8.20 0.76
N ILE A 36 14.62 -6.90 0.86
CA ILE A 36 15.50 -5.90 1.48
C ILE A 36 15.72 -6.23 2.96
N LEU A 37 14.68 -6.58 3.70
CA LEU A 37 14.82 -6.92 5.12
C LEU A 37 15.60 -8.23 5.31
N ALA A 38 15.39 -9.22 4.43
CA ALA A 38 16.11 -10.47 4.48
C ALA A 38 17.59 -10.33 4.13
N SER A 39 17.94 -9.48 3.17
CA SER A 39 19.34 -9.22 2.83
C SER A 39 20.10 -8.57 3.99
N LEU A 40 19.42 -7.75 4.79
CA LEU A 40 19.99 -7.14 6.00
C LEU A 40 20.15 -8.12 7.17
N ALA A 41 19.24 -9.10 7.30
CA ALA A 41 19.21 -9.98 8.47
C ALA A 41 19.91 -11.34 8.25
N VAL A 42 19.72 -11.97 7.10
CA VAL A 42 20.12 -13.37 6.83
C VAL A 42 20.85 -13.53 5.48
N GLY A 43 20.99 -12.45 4.71
CA GLY A 43 21.75 -12.40 3.46
C GLY A 43 20.91 -12.61 2.20
N SER A 44 19.92 -13.51 2.21
CA SER A 44 18.98 -13.67 1.09
C SER A 44 17.67 -14.33 1.51
N LEU A 45 16.57 -13.92 0.87
CA LEU A 45 15.30 -14.63 0.97
C LEU A 45 15.32 -15.81 -0.01
N SER A 46 15.16 -17.04 0.47
CA SER A 46 15.19 -18.23 -0.40
C SER A 46 14.34 -19.37 0.14
N GLY A 47 13.84 -20.22 -0.77
CA GLY A 47 13.12 -21.45 -0.41
C GLY A 47 11.80 -21.15 0.29
N GLU A 48 11.58 -21.78 1.45
CA GLU A 48 10.32 -21.67 2.19
C GLU A 48 9.98 -20.23 2.61
N TRP A 49 11.00 -19.42 2.97
CA TRP A 49 10.80 -18.03 3.39
C TRP A 49 10.33 -17.12 2.24
N GLU A 50 10.74 -17.42 1.01
CA GLU A 50 10.29 -16.71 -0.18
C GLU A 50 8.81 -17.00 -0.48
N VAL A 51 8.41 -18.26 -0.31
CA VAL A 51 7.00 -18.67 -0.45
C VAL A 51 6.14 -18.00 0.63
N VAL A 52 6.60 -17.99 1.89
CA VAL A 52 5.87 -17.33 2.99
C VAL A 52 5.72 -15.83 2.72
N ALA A 53 6.77 -15.15 2.29
CA ALA A 53 6.71 -13.73 1.94
C ALA A 53 5.76 -13.45 0.77
N SER A 54 5.76 -14.31 -0.25
CA SER A 54 4.87 -14.21 -1.41
C SER A 54 3.41 -14.39 -1.02
N VAL A 55 3.10 -15.39 -0.19
CA VAL A 55 1.73 -15.63 0.33
C VAL A 55 1.28 -14.45 1.19
N ALA A 56 2.15 -13.94 2.07
CA ALA A 56 1.87 -12.76 2.87
C ALA A 56 1.61 -11.52 1.99
N ALA A 57 2.41 -11.32 0.93
CA ALA A 57 2.23 -10.23 -0.03
C ALA A 57 0.90 -10.33 -0.78
N VAL A 58 0.46 -11.53 -1.17
CA VAL A 58 -0.85 -11.75 -1.80
C VAL A 58 -1.98 -11.42 -0.83
N ALA A 59 -1.90 -11.92 0.41
CA ALA A 59 -2.91 -11.64 1.43
C ALA A 59 -3.02 -10.13 1.71
N LEU A 60 -1.87 -9.46 1.82
CA LEU A 60 -1.79 -8.04 2.11
C LEU A 60 -2.29 -7.19 0.93
N SER A 61 -1.94 -7.57 -0.29
CA SER A 61 -2.47 -7.00 -1.54
C SER A 61 -3.99 -7.11 -1.62
N TYR A 62 -4.54 -8.29 -1.32
CA TYR A 62 -5.97 -8.51 -1.30
C TYR A 62 -6.66 -7.59 -0.28
N VAL A 63 -6.15 -7.51 0.95
CA VAL A 63 -6.69 -6.63 1.99
C VAL A 63 -6.65 -5.17 1.52
N VAL A 64 -5.50 -4.66 1.07
CA VAL A 64 -5.39 -3.28 0.59
C VAL A 64 -6.39 -2.98 -0.51
N VAL A 65 -6.54 -3.87 -1.49
CA VAL A 65 -7.49 -3.69 -2.60
C VAL A 65 -8.93 -3.66 -2.11
N THR A 66 -9.31 -4.60 -1.24
CA THR A 66 -10.67 -4.63 -0.69
C THR A 66 -10.99 -3.34 0.06
N GLU A 67 -10.02 -2.81 0.80
CA GLU A 67 -10.22 -1.60 1.58
C GLU A 67 -10.22 -0.33 0.75
N VAL A 68 -9.39 -0.24 -0.29
CA VAL A 68 -9.46 0.86 -1.25
C VAL A 68 -10.78 0.82 -2.02
N ALA A 69 -11.23 -0.37 -2.42
CA ALA A 69 -12.51 -0.52 -3.11
C ALA A 69 -13.69 -0.14 -2.19
N ALA A 70 -13.65 -0.54 -0.91
CA ALA A 70 -14.65 -0.15 0.08
C ALA A 70 -14.68 1.37 0.30
N VAL A 71 -13.53 2.01 0.44
CA VAL A 71 -13.45 3.48 0.58
C VAL A 71 -13.96 4.20 -0.67
N ARG A 72 -13.69 3.66 -1.88
CA ARG A 72 -14.18 4.24 -3.13
C ARG A 72 -15.67 4.08 -3.35
N LEU A 73 -16.28 3.01 -2.81
CA LEU A 73 -17.71 2.71 -3.01
C LEU A 73 -18.60 3.28 -1.91
N ASP A 74 -18.16 3.19 -0.66
CA ASP A 74 -18.97 3.49 0.53
C ASP A 74 -18.39 4.67 1.34
N GLY A 75 -17.31 5.30 0.88
CA GLY A 75 -16.63 6.39 1.58
C GLY A 75 -15.83 5.94 2.81
N PHE A 76 -15.25 6.89 3.53
CA PHE A 76 -14.45 6.59 4.73
C PHE A 76 -15.30 6.02 5.89
N ALA A 77 -16.62 6.20 5.89
CA ALA A 77 -17.52 5.59 6.87
C ALA A 77 -17.54 4.04 6.79
N ALA A 78 -17.09 3.45 5.67
CA ALA A 78 -16.90 2.01 5.55
C ALA A 78 -15.79 1.47 6.46
N LEU A 79 -14.85 2.34 6.88
CA LEU A 79 -13.74 1.98 7.77
C LEU A 79 -14.15 1.73 9.21
N SER A 80 -15.23 2.36 9.67
CA SER A 80 -15.69 2.30 11.06
C SER A 80 -16.87 1.35 11.26
N ARG A 81 -17.38 0.72 10.20
CA ARG A 81 -18.58 -0.13 10.24
C ARG A 81 -18.42 -1.44 11.01
N SER A 82 -17.20 -1.86 11.30
CA SER A 82 -16.93 -3.15 11.93
C SER A 82 -16.54 -3.02 13.40
N GLY A 83 -16.71 -4.10 14.18
CA GLY A 83 -16.35 -4.14 15.60
C GLY A 83 -14.86 -3.84 15.86
N ARG A 84 -14.46 -3.71 17.13
CA ARG A 84 -13.09 -3.35 17.52
C ARG A 84 -12.00 -4.25 16.91
N LEU A 85 -12.26 -5.56 16.80
CA LEU A 85 -11.25 -6.55 16.45
C LEU A 85 -10.94 -6.58 14.93
N PRO A 86 -11.93 -6.59 14.02
CA PRO A 86 -11.66 -6.43 12.58
C PRO A 86 -11.04 -5.06 12.23
N ASN A 87 -11.43 -3.99 12.92
CA ASN A 87 -10.78 -2.69 12.76
C ASN A 87 -9.29 -2.76 13.13
N LEU A 88 -8.95 -3.42 14.25
CA LEU A 88 -7.56 -3.59 14.67
C LEU A 88 -6.74 -4.37 13.63
N VAL A 89 -7.26 -5.51 13.15
CA VAL A 89 -6.60 -6.33 12.11
C VAL A 89 -6.35 -5.50 10.86
N ARG A 90 -7.35 -4.75 10.41
CA ARG A 90 -7.22 -3.85 9.26
C ARG A 90 -6.14 -2.79 9.46
N HIS A 91 -6.08 -2.18 10.65
CA HIS A 91 -5.05 -1.17 10.97
C HIS A 91 -3.65 -1.77 10.94
N VAL A 92 -3.47 -2.95 11.52
CA VAL A 92 -2.20 -3.66 11.50
C VAL A 92 -1.78 -3.95 10.05
N THR A 93 -2.68 -4.49 9.23
CA THR A 93 -2.38 -4.82 7.83
C THR A 93 -2.03 -3.59 7.00
N LEU A 94 -2.78 -2.48 7.14
CA LEU A 94 -2.47 -1.23 6.45
C LEU A 94 -1.14 -0.64 6.92
N SER A 95 -0.83 -0.73 8.22
CA SER A 95 0.44 -0.25 8.76
C SER A 95 1.61 -1.05 8.19
N VAL A 96 1.46 -2.37 8.02
CA VAL A 96 2.47 -3.21 7.36
C VAL A 96 2.64 -2.83 5.89
N ALA A 97 1.55 -2.54 5.16
CA ALA A 97 1.63 -2.08 3.77
C ALA A 97 2.41 -0.75 3.65
N VAL A 98 2.10 0.20 4.54
CA VAL A 98 2.78 1.49 4.62
C VAL A 98 4.26 1.30 4.95
N PHE A 99 4.57 0.44 5.93
CA PHE A 99 5.95 0.13 6.31
C PHE A 99 6.74 -0.46 5.14
N ALA A 100 6.17 -1.44 4.41
CA ALA A 100 6.80 -2.02 3.22
C ALA A 100 7.11 -0.95 2.16
N ALA A 101 6.16 -0.05 1.90
CA ALA A 101 6.36 1.07 0.96
C ALA A 101 7.48 2.01 1.42
N VAL A 102 7.58 2.30 2.71
CA VAL A 102 8.67 3.13 3.27
C VAL A 102 10.02 2.45 3.09
N VAL A 103 10.14 1.16 3.41
CA VAL A 103 11.39 0.39 3.24
C VAL A 103 11.86 0.45 1.79
N VAL A 104 10.97 0.17 0.84
CA VAL A 104 11.32 0.23 -0.59
C VAL A 104 11.69 1.64 -1.02
N THR A 105 11.02 2.67 -0.51
CA THR A 105 11.30 4.07 -0.83
C THR A 105 12.69 4.49 -0.33
N VAL A 106 13.04 4.12 0.90
CA VAL A 106 14.35 4.42 1.49
C VAL A 106 15.46 3.73 0.69
N GLU A 107 15.28 2.45 0.36
CA GLU A 107 16.24 1.70 -0.46
C GLU A 107 16.38 2.31 -1.86
N PHE A 108 15.27 2.69 -2.49
CA PHE A 108 15.29 3.35 -3.79
C PHE A 108 16.05 4.68 -3.74
N LEU A 109 15.86 5.48 -2.68
CA LEU A 109 16.59 6.74 -2.52
C LEU A 109 18.09 6.51 -2.29
N ALA A 110 18.45 5.55 -1.43
CA ALA A 110 19.84 5.26 -1.10
C ALA A 110 20.60 4.65 -2.30
N SER A 111 20.07 3.58 -2.87
CA SER A 111 20.71 2.82 -3.95
C SER A 111 20.52 3.47 -5.32
N GLY A 112 19.37 4.08 -5.55
CA GLY A 112 19.07 4.80 -6.80
C GLY A 112 19.94 6.04 -6.99
N PHE A 113 20.27 6.76 -5.91
CA PHE A 113 21.12 7.95 -6.00
C PHE A 113 22.52 7.59 -6.48
N VAL A 114 23.11 6.55 -5.89
CA VAL A 114 24.45 6.05 -6.25
C VAL A 114 24.47 5.53 -7.69
N TRP A 115 23.43 4.80 -8.11
CA TRP A 115 23.29 4.33 -9.49
C TRP A 115 23.15 5.48 -10.50
N ALA A 116 22.36 6.50 -10.17
CA ALA A 116 22.11 7.63 -11.05
C ALA A 116 23.36 8.48 -11.30
N VAL A 117 24.12 8.73 -10.23
CA VAL A 117 25.39 9.48 -10.28
C VAL A 117 26.44 8.70 -11.06
N SER A 118 26.51 7.38 -10.88
CA SER A 118 27.52 6.54 -11.57
C SER A 118 27.24 6.30 -13.06
N ARG A 119 26.03 6.61 -13.55
CA ARG A 119 25.62 6.36 -14.95
C ARG A 119 25.18 7.60 -15.72
N ASP A 120 25.31 8.81 -15.19
CA ASP A 120 24.80 10.05 -15.82
C ASP A 120 23.29 10.02 -16.16
N HIS A 121 22.50 9.20 -15.44
CA HIS A 121 21.04 9.10 -15.63
C HIS A 121 20.28 9.94 -14.59
N THR A 122 20.79 11.13 -14.29
CA THR A 122 20.30 12.05 -13.25
C THR A 122 18.84 12.47 -13.45
N VAL A 123 18.38 12.54 -14.72
CA VAL A 123 17.00 12.92 -15.07
C VAL A 123 15.99 11.84 -14.67
N LEU A 124 16.28 10.56 -14.95
CA LEU A 124 15.41 9.44 -14.57
C LEU A 124 15.34 9.28 -13.05
N PHE A 125 16.45 9.49 -12.37
CA PHE A 125 16.49 9.49 -10.91
C PHE A 125 15.70 10.66 -10.31
N GLY A 126 15.81 11.86 -10.89
CA GLY A 126 15.02 13.01 -10.49
C GLY A 126 13.51 12.75 -10.61
N LEU A 127 13.06 12.16 -11.73
CA LEU A 127 11.66 11.74 -11.90
C LEU A 127 11.25 10.71 -10.85
N GLY A 128 12.08 9.70 -10.61
CA GLY A 128 11.84 8.69 -9.56
C GLY A 128 11.72 9.29 -8.16
N THR A 129 12.56 10.29 -7.85
CA THR A 129 12.55 10.98 -6.55
C THR A 129 11.30 11.84 -6.38
N VAL A 130 10.87 12.53 -7.43
CA VAL A 130 9.61 13.30 -7.41
C VAL A 130 8.41 12.37 -7.22
N VAL A 131 8.37 11.22 -7.90
CA VAL A 131 7.32 10.21 -7.72
C VAL A 131 7.34 9.68 -6.29
N ALA A 132 8.52 9.32 -5.76
CA ALA A 132 8.66 8.87 -4.39
C ALA A 132 8.16 9.92 -3.39
N ALA A 133 8.57 11.18 -3.54
CA ALA A 133 8.12 12.28 -2.68
C ALA A 133 6.61 12.52 -2.76
N ALA A 134 6.03 12.45 -3.98
CA ALA A 134 4.59 12.57 -4.17
C ALA A 134 3.84 11.43 -3.49
N VAL A 135 4.35 10.20 -3.56
CA VAL A 135 3.81 9.03 -2.87
C VAL A 135 3.92 9.21 -1.36
N THR A 136 5.08 9.60 -0.82
CA THR A 136 5.26 9.86 0.61
C THR A 136 4.34 10.97 1.12
N TRP A 137 4.15 12.04 0.34
CA TRP A 137 3.25 13.13 0.68
C TRP A 137 1.77 12.68 0.66
N ALA A 138 1.37 11.91 -0.34
CA ALA A 138 0.03 11.32 -0.42
C ALA A 138 -0.24 10.38 0.77
N LEU A 139 0.75 9.54 1.13
CA LEU A 139 0.70 8.69 2.32
C LEU A 139 0.58 9.51 3.60
N GLY A 140 1.36 10.58 3.76
CA GLY A 140 1.29 11.47 4.92
C GLY A 140 -0.08 12.14 5.05
N ARG A 141 -0.69 12.54 3.93
CA ARG A 141 -2.07 13.06 3.91
C ARG A 141 -3.10 12.01 4.26
N ALA A 142 -2.98 10.80 3.72
CA ALA A 142 -3.88 9.69 4.03
C ALA A 142 -3.79 9.34 5.52
N LEU A 143 -2.59 9.22 6.09
CA LEU A 143 -2.38 9.00 7.52
C LEU A 143 -2.96 10.13 8.38
N SER A 144 -2.76 11.39 7.96
CA SER A 144 -3.27 12.55 8.70
C SER A 144 -4.80 12.62 8.71
N ALA A 145 -5.43 12.39 7.55
CA ALA A 145 -6.90 12.35 7.44
C ALA A 145 -7.47 11.19 8.27
N PHE A 146 -6.80 10.04 8.23
CA PHE A 146 -7.16 8.86 9.01
C PHE A 146 -7.01 9.09 10.52
N TYR A 147 -5.95 9.78 10.94
CA TYR A 147 -5.70 10.09 12.36
C TYR A 147 -6.72 11.08 12.94
N ARG A 148 -7.17 12.06 12.15
CA ARG A 148 -8.25 12.98 12.55
C ARG A 148 -9.58 12.26 12.74
N GLY A 149 -9.93 11.36 11.81
CA GLY A 149 -11.11 10.51 11.95
C GLY A 149 -11.05 9.58 13.17
N TYR A 150 -9.86 9.18 13.61
CA TYR A 150 -9.68 8.37 14.82
C TYR A 150 -9.79 9.18 16.12
N ARG A 151 -9.31 10.43 16.14
CA ARG A 151 -9.45 11.31 17.31
C ARG A 151 -10.87 11.84 17.53
N GLY A 152 -11.75 11.66 16.54
CA GLY A 152 -13.05 12.31 16.55
C GLY A 152 -12.95 13.82 16.32
N ASP A 153 -11.83 14.29 15.76
CA ASP A 153 -11.61 15.70 15.40
C ASP A 153 -12.36 16.09 14.10
N ASP A 154 -13.03 15.12 13.48
CA ASP A 154 -14.06 15.36 12.47
C ASP A 154 -15.29 15.94 13.19
N GLY A 155 -15.19 17.23 13.53
CA GLY A 155 -16.27 18.02 14.06
C GLY A 155 -17.51 17.96 13.16
N VAL A 156 -18.65 18.04 13.83
CA VAL A 156 -19.98 18.47 13.37
C VAL A 156 -19.97 19.25 12.05
#